data_AF-A0A497BJ32-F1
#
_entry.id   AF-A0A497BJ32-F1
#
_cell.length_a   1.000
_cell.length_b   1.000
_cell.length_c   1.000
_cell.angle_alpha   90.00
_cell.angle_beta   90.00
_cell.angle_gamma   90.00
#
_symmetry.space_group_name_H-M   'P 1'
#
loop_
_entity.id
_entity.type
_entity.pdbx_description
1 polymer ?
#
loop_
_entity_poly.entity_id
_entity_poly.type
_entity_poly.pdbx_seq_one_letter_code
_entity_poly.pdbx_strand_id
1 'polypeptide(L)'
;MEENTFVRPEMLFKKKAIKALWAFRKKRTYKPHVTQEQRLEAMQELVVGLAEAYELEPAPEVVAGPLDGGNSGASHILRPHSRFNETDRHKIVMLGKLSIITLLHEFAHCIGKDQMGAQVFAINLFRKVYPTQFEKLCLDGGMFVKEENVGDRPNQRDIMTALFGGPSPMDGNLH
;
A
#
# COMPACT_ATOMS: atom_id res chain seq x y z
N MET A 1 -8.10 -0.33 27.18
CA MET A 1 -8.14 -0.62 25.74
C MET A 1 -8.57 0.68 25.07
N GLU A 2 -7.63 1.42 24.49
CA GLU A 2 -7.99 2.61 23.70
C GLU A 2 -8.82 2.15 22.50
N GLU A 3 -9.95 2.81 22.31
CA GLU A 3 -10.83 2.55 21.17
C GLU A 3 -10.04 2.88 19.89
N ASN A 4 -9.90 1.91 18.98
CA ASN A 4 -9.13 2.10 17.75
C ASN A 4 -9.87 3.08 16.82
N THR A 5 -9.55 4.37 16.99
CA THR A 5 -10.24 5.52 16.38
C THR A 5 -10.24 5.52 14.84
N PHE A 6 -9.43 4.65 14.23
CA PHE A 6 -9.32 4.52 12.78
C PHE A 6 -10.31 3.51 12.18
N VAL A 7 -10.84 2.57 12.96
CA VAL A 7 -11.70 1.51 12.46
C VAL A 7 -13.17 1.94 12.48
N ARG A 8 -13.80 2.02 11.30
CA ARG A 8 -15.17 2.48 11.07
C ARG A 8 -15.97 1.43 10.28
N PRO A 9 -16.56 0.42 10.95
CA PRO A 9 -17.27 -0.69 10.29
C PRO A 9 -18.38 -0.25 9.32
N GLU A 10 -19.01 0.88 9.59
CA GLU A 10 -20.10 1.51 8.84
C GLU A 10 -19.63 2.29 7.61
N MET A 11 -18.31 2.49 7.44
CA MET A 11 -17.77 3.25 6.32
C MET A 11 -18.11 2.57 4.99
N LEU A 12 -18.77 3.32 4.10
CA LEU A 12 -19.14 2.87 2.77
C LEU A 12 -18.07 3.29 1.77
N PHE A 13 -17.77 2.38 0.84
CA PHE A 13 -16.86 2.62 -0.27
C PHE A 13 -17.60 2.44 -1.60
N LYS A 14 -17.16 3.19 -2.63
CA LYS A 14 -17.70 3.01 -3.98
C LYS A 14 -17.52 1.55 -4.42
N LYS A 15 -18.59 0.92 -4.93
CA LYS A 15 -18.57 -0.49 -5.36
C LYS A 15 -17.47 -0.77 -6.39
N LYS A 16 -17.18 0.18 -7.28
CA LYS A 16 -16.08 0.10 -8.26
C LYS A 16 -14.70 -0.01 -7.59
N ALA A 17 -14.46 0.74 -6.51
CA ALA A 17 -13.19 0.69 -5.78
C ALA A 17 -12.98 -0.68 -5.11
N ILE A 18 -14.03 -1.24 -4.49
CA ILE A 18 -14.00 -2.59 -3.93
C ILE A 18 -13.69 -3.63 -5.02
N LYS A 19 -14.34 -3.52 -6.19
CA LYS A 19 -14.10 -4.41 -7.34
C LYS A 19 -12.66 -4.32 -7.84
N ALA A 20 -12.09 -3.12 -7.95
CA ALA A 20 -10.70 -2.91 -8.35
C ALA A 20 -9.73 -3.60 -7.37
N LEU A 21 -9.94 -3.43 -6.07
CA LEU A 21 -9.11 -4.05 -5.05
C LEU A 21 -9.27 -5.58 -5.00
N TRP A 22 -10.48 -6.11 -5.26
CA TRP A 22 -10.69 -7.55 -5.47
C TRP A 22 -10.00 -8.09 -6.72
N ALA A 23 -10.01 -7.36 -7.83
CA ALA A 23 -9.30 -7.76 -9.04
C ALA A 23 -7.78 -7.82 -8.77
N PHE A 24 -7.23 -6.81 -8.10
CA PHE A 24 -5.85 -6.79 -7.66
C PHE A 24 -5.51 -7.98 -6.74
N ARG A 25 -6.36 -8.27 -5.73
CA ARG A 25 -6.22 -9.44 -4.86
C ARG A 25 -6.13 -10.75 -5.64
N LYS A 26 -6.95 -10.93 -6.68
CA LYS A 26 -6.97 -12.15 -7.50
C LYS A 26 -5.71 -12.36 -8.32
N LYS A 27 -4.98 -11.29 -8.69
CA LYS A 27 -3.71 -11.39 -9.42
C LYS A 27 -2.58 -12.04 -8.62
N ARG A 28 -2.73 -12.19 -7.29
CA ARG A 28 -1.75 -12.83 -6.39
C ARG A 28 -0.33 -12.26 -6.57
N THR A 29 -0.24 -10.93 -6.62
CA THR A 29 0.96 -10.14 -6.91
C THR A 29 2.08 -10.28 -5.86
N TYR A 30 1.78 -10.87 -4.70
CA TYR A 30 2.74 -11.08 -3.61
C TYR A 30 3.25 -12.52 -3.53
N LYS A 31 3.23 -13.29 -4.63
CA LYS A 31 3.88 -14.61 -4.65
C LYS A 31 5.41 -14.48 -4.77
N PRO A 32 6.18 -15.50 -4.35
CA PRO A 32 7.65 -15.48 -4.40
C PRO A 32 8.25 -15.23 -5.79
N HIS A 33 7.60 -15.69 -6.85
CA HIS A 33 8.08 -15.53 -8.23
C HIS A 33 7.68 -14.19 -8.89
N VAL A 34 6.91 -13.35 -8.21
CA VAL A 34 6.47 -12.07 -8.78
C VAL A 34 7.51 -11.01 -8.46
N THR A 35 8.04 -10.36 -9.49
CA THR A 35 9.09 -9.33 -9.37
C THR A 35 8.53 -8.04 -8.76
N GLN A 36 9.43 -7.15 -8.31
CA GLN A 36 9.03 -5.82 -7.83
C GLN A 36 8.37 -4.98 -8.93
N GLU A 37 8.87 -5.07 -10.16
CA GLU A 37 8.31 -4.38 -11.33
C GLU A 37 6.88 -4.85 -11.61
N GLN A 38 6.62 -6.16 -11.60
CA GLN A 38 5.27 -6.72 -11.78
C GLN A 38 4.32 -6.31 -10.65
N ARG A 39 4.84 -6.16 -9.42
CA ARG A 39 4.05 -5.62 -8.30
C ARG A 39 3.71 -4.16 -8.52
N LEU A 40 4.66 -3.36 -8.99
CA LEU A 40 4.47 -1.94 -9.28
C LEU A 40 3.46 -1.75 -10.42
N GLU A 41 3.58 -2.52 -11.49
CA GLU A 41 2.62 -2.55 -12.61
C GLU A 41 1.21 -2.87 -12.10
N ALA A 42 1.07 -3.91 -11.28
CA ALA A 42 -0.23 -4.25 -10.71
C ALA A 42 -0.77 -3.16 -9.76
N MET A 43 0.10 -2.44 -9.04
CA MET A 43 -0.29 -1.28 -8.23
C MET A 43 -0.76 -0.13 -9.10
N GLN A 44 -0.11 0.12 -10.25
CA GLN A 44 -0.56 1.10 -11.22
C GLN A 44 -1.95 0.76 -11.75
N GLU A 45 -2.20 -0.50 -12.13
CA GLU A 45 -3.53 -0.95 -12.56
C GLU A 45 -4.59 -0.77 -11.46
N LEU A 46 -4.23 -1.06 -10.19
CA LEU A 46 -5.11 -0.81 -9.06
C LEU A 46 -5.44 0.70 -8.94
N VAL A 47 -4.44 1.57 -9.04
CA VAL A 47 -4.64 3.02 -8.98
C VAL A 47 -5.52 3.52 -10.13
N VAL A 48 -5.39 2.97 -11.34
CA VAL A 48 -6.30 3.29 -12.46
C VAL A 48 -7.74 2.91 -12.11
N GLY A 49 -7.97 1.70 -11.59
CA GLY A 49 -9.31 1.25 -11.18
C GLY A 49 -9.89 2.06 -10.01
N LEU A 50 -9.05 2.52 -9.09
CA LEU A 50 -9.46 3.43 -8.01
C LEU A 50 -9.76 4.83 -8.54
N ALA A 51 -8.94 5.36 -9.44
CA ALA A 51 -9.15 6.65 -10.07
C ALA A 51 -10.48 6.69 -10.84
N GLU A 52 -10.78 5.66 -11.63
CA GLU A 52 -12.07 5.51 -12.30
C GLU A 52 -13.23 5.46 -11.30
N ALA A 53 -13.06 4.74 -10.18
CA ALA A 53 -14.09 4.68 -9.15
C ALA A 53 -14.36 6.07 -8.55
N TYR A 54 -13.32 6.85 -8.29
CA TYR A 54 -13.42 8.16 -7.64
C TYR A 54 -13.49 9.35 -8.59
N GLU A 55 -13.65 9.12 -9.90
CA GLU A 55 -13.74 10.17 -10.93
C GLU A 55 -12.51 11.11 -10.89
N LEU A 56 -11.33 10.54 -10.64
CA LEU A 56 -10.06 11.25 -10.61
C LEU A 56 -9.38 11.12 -11.97
N GLU A 57 -9.38 12.19 -12.75
CA GLU A 57 -8.70 12.26 -14.04
C GLU A 57 -7.70 13.43 -14.08
N PRO A 58 -6.46 13.20 -14.59
CA PRO A 58 -5.88 11.91 -14.95
C PRO A 58 -5.60 11.00 -13.73
N ALA A 59 -5.61 9.68 -13.96
CA ALA A 59 -5.24 8.72 -12.92
C ALA A 59 -3.80 8.97 -12.43
N PRO A 60 -3.52 8.87 -11.11
CA PRO A 60 -2.17 9.03 -10.60
C PRO A 60 -1.21 7.98 -11.16
N GLU A 61 0.04 8.40 -11.39
CA GLU A 61 1.14 7.51 -11.74
C GLU A 61 1.76 6.94 -10.46
N VAL A 62 2.03 5.64 -10.42
CA VAL A 62 2.70 4.96 -9.32
C VAL A 62 4.16 4.78 -9.70
N VAL A 63 5.05 5.39 -8.91
CA VAL A 63 6.48 5.38 -9.14
C VAL A 63 7.17 4.72 -7.95
N ALA A 64 8.11 3.82 -8.20
CA ALA A 64 8.98 3.31 -7.16
C ALA A 64 10.13 4.29 -6.89
N GLY A 65 10.29 4.70 -5.64
CA GLY A 65 11.55 5.25 -5.14
C GLY A 65 12.51 4.12 -4.71
N PRO A 66 13.50 4.42 -3.87
CA PRO A 66 14.29 3.38 -3.20
C PRO A 66 13.41 2.33 -2.48
N LEU A 67 13.48 1.08 -2.96
CA LEU A 67 12.80 -0.09 -2.38
C LEU A 67 13.78 -0.92 -1.56
N ASP A 68 14.34 -0.31 -0.53
CA ASP A 68 15.35 -0.91 0.36
C ASP A 68 14.75 -1.88 1.41
N GLY A 69 13.43 -2.12 1.36
CA GLY A 69 12.73 -2.92 2.36
C GLY A 69 12.55 -2.21 3.71
N GLY A 70 12.92 -0.93 3.80
CA GLY A 70 12.77 -0.07 4.96
C GLY A 70 11.33 0.43 5.18
N ASN A 71 11.18 1.48 5.98
CA ASN A 71 9.87 2.02 6.34
C ASN A 71 9.23 2.78 5.16
N SER A 72 7.99 2.41 4.83
CA SER A 72 7.19 3.10 3.81
C SER A 72 6.68 4.48 4.21
N GLY A 73 6.93 4.93 5.44
CA GLY A 73 6.47 6.24 5.96
C GLY A 73 7.01 7.48 5.22
N ALA A 74 7.99 7.31 4.34
CA ALA A 74 8.47 8.39 3.47
C ALA A 74 7.73 8.48 2.11
N SER A 75 6.83 7.54 1.83
CA SER A 75 5.98 7.58 0.63
C SER A 75 5.17 8.87 0.61
N HIS A 76 4.99 9.46 -0.56
CA HIS A 76 4.35 10.77 -0.69
C HIS A 76 3.79 10.96 -2.09
N ILE A 77 3.01 12.04 -2.24
CA ILE A 77 2.48 12.44 -3.54
C ILE A 77 3.20 13.67 -4.05
N LEU A 78 3.65 13.58 -5.29
CA LEU A 78 4.04 14.74 -6.07
C LEU A 78 2.80 15.25 -6.80
N ARG A 79 2.38 16.47 -6.44
CA ARG A 79 1.30 17.17 -7.14
C ARG A 79 1.86 17.85 -8.40
N PRO A 80 1.08 17.93 -9.50
CA PRO A 80 1.49 18.62 -10.71
C PRO A 80 1.82 20.07 -10.38
N HIS A 81 2.96 20.53 -10.90
CA HIS A 81 3.49 21.87 -10.60
C HIS A 81 2.90 22.95 -11.52
N SER A 82 2.36 22.55 -12.67
CA SER A 82 1.75 23.45 -13.64
C SER A 82 0.23 23.28 -13.66
N ARG A 83 -0.51 24.37 -13.45
CA ARG A 83 -1.95 24.43 -13.77
C ARG A 83 -2.23 24.50 -15.27
N PHE A 84 -1.19 24.61 -16.09
CA PHE A 84 -1.28 24.91 -17.53
C PHE A 84 -0.91 23.73 -18.42
N ASN A 85 -0.51 22.59 -17.85
CA ASN A 85 -0.26 21.37 -18.63
C ASN A 85 -1.31 20.32 -18.24
N GLU A 86 -2.30 20.12 -19.11
CA GLU A 86 -3.41 19.17 -18.91
C GLU A 86 -2.96 17.70 -18.82
N THR A 87 -1.68 17.41 -19.15
CA THR A 87 -1.10 16.06 -19.07
C THR A 87 -0.43 15.75 -17.72
N ASP A 88 -0.29 16.76 -16.86
CA ASP A 88 0.45 16.67 -15.61
C ASP A 88 -0.42 16.00 -14.53
N ARG A 89 -0.06 14.77 -14.13
CA ARG A 89 -0.82 13.95 -13.18
C ARG A 89 -0.13 13.85 -11.82
N HIS A 90 -0.91 13.55 -10.78
CA HIS A 90 -0.36 13.20 -9.48
C HIS A 90 0.59 12.00 -9.61
N LYS A 91 1.70 11.99 -8.88
CA LYS A 91 2.57 10.81 -8.75
C LYS A 91 2.55 10.30 -7.32
N ILE A 92 2.24 9.03 -7.13
CA ILE A 92 2.36 8.32 -5.85
C ILE A 92 3.73 7.66 -5.83
N VAL A 93 4.64 8.20 -5.02
CA VAL A 93 6.00 7.69 -4.87
C VAL A 93 6.02 6.67 -3.74
N MET A 94 6.21 5.40 -4.08
CA MET A 94 6.27 4.28 -3.14
C MET A 94 7.71 4.06 -2.69
N LEU A 95 7.95 4.17 -1.37
CA LEU A 95 9.27 4.03 -0.76
C LEU A 95 9.32 2.84 0.21
N GLY A 96 10.51 2.26 0.40
CA GLY A 96 10.73 1.13 1.30
C GLY A 96 10.09 -0.16 0.80
N LYS A 97 8.82 -0.37 1.12
CA LYS A 97 8.02 -1.54 0.72
C LYS A 97 6.85 -1.16 -0.18
N LEU A 98 6.55 -2.03 -1.14
CA LEU A 98 5.32 -1.98 -1.93
C LEU A 98 4.14 -2.47 -1.08
N SER A 99 3.63 -1.61 -0.20
CA SER A 99 2.48 -1.87 0.68
C SER A 99 1.17 -1.41 0.06
N ILE A 100 0.14 -2.26 0.09
CA ILE A 100 -1.22 -1.90 -0.35
C ILE A 100 -1.78 -0.77 0.52
N ILE A 101 -1.61 -0.85 1.84
CA ILE A 101 -2.16 0.15 2.77
C ILE A 101 -1.53 1.53 2.51
N THR A 102 -0.21 1.57 2.29
CA THR A 102 0.50 2.82 1.93
C THR A 102 0.00 3.37 0.61
N LEU A 103 -0.15 2.52 -0.43
CA LEU A 103 -0.70 2.95 -1.71
C LEU A 103 -2.12 3.55 -1.55
N LEU A 104 -2.97 2.92 -0.74
CA LEU A 104 -4.32 3.42 -0.48
C LEU A 104 -4.32 4.74 0.31
N HIS A 105 -3.37 4.92 1.24
CA HIS A 105 -3.18 6.16 1.99
C HIS A 105 -2.80 7.31 1.05
N GLU A 106 -1.79 7.11 0.21
CA GLU A 106 -1.40 8.11 -0.78
C GLU A 106 -2.53 8.36 -1.81
N PHE A 107 -3.22 7.33 -2.27
CA PHE A 107 -4.37 7.53 -3.14
C PHE A 107 -5.47 8.37 -2.48
N ALA A 108 -5.71 8.20 -1.18
CA ALA A 108 -6.70 8.97 -0.45
C ALA A 108 -6.39 10.48 -0.45
N HIS A 109 -5.11 10.84 -0.35
CA HIS A 109 -4.66 12.22 -0.51
C HIS A 109 -4.88 12.76 -1.92
N CYS A 110 -4.75 11.93 -2.96
CA CYS A 110 -5.08 12.32 -4.34
C CYS A 110 -6.55 12.72 -4.51
N ILE A 111 -7.46 12.10 -3.74
CA ILE A 111 -8.89 12.44 -3.71
C ILE A 111 -9.25 13.47 -2.62
N GLY A 112 -8.27 14.22 -2.12
CA GLY A 112 -8.47 15.37 -1.23
C GLY A 112 -8.65 15.04 0.25
N LYS A 113 -8.30 13.84 0.71
CA LYS A 113 -8.28 13.53 2.16
C LYS A 113 -7.05 14.16 2.83
N ASP A 114 -7.25 14.63 4.05
CA ASP A 114 -6.17 15.02 4.96
C ASP A 114 -5.48 13.77 5.55
N GLN A 115 -4.51 13.94 6.45
CA GLN A 115 -3.76 12.81 7.02
C GLN A 115 -4.65 11.81 7.75
N MET A 116 -5.52 12.30 8.63
CA MET A 116 -6.43 11.44 9.38
C MET A 116 -7.44 10.76 8.45
N GLY A 117 -8.01 11.49 7.50
CA GLY A 117 -8.94 10.96 6.51
C GLY A 117 -8.30 9.92 5.60
N ALA A 118 -7.03 10.09 5.24
CA ALA A 118 -6.27 9.14 4.43
C ALA A 118 -6.01 7.83 5.19
N GLN A 119 -5.61 7.91 6.46
CA GLN A 119 -5.46 6.74 7.33
C GLN A 119 -6.78 5.98 7.45
N VAL A 120 -7.86 6.66 7.86
CA VAL A 120 -9.21 6.06 8.01
C VAL A 120 -9.66 5.42 6.70
N PHE A 121 -9.46 6.08 5.56
CA PHE A 121 -9.80 5.54 4.25
C PHE A 121 -9.03 4.26 3.94
N ALA A 122 -7.71 4.29 4.04
CA ALA A 122 -6.84 3.17 3.67
C ALA A 122 -7.12 1.94 4.54
N ILE A 123 -7.22 2.14 5.84
CA ILE A 123 -7.45 1.08 6.83
C ILE A 123 -8.80 0.40 6.59
N ASN A 124 -9.87 1.17 6.46
CA ASN A 124 -11.21 0.58 6.33
C ASN A 124 -11.43 -0.05 4.95
N LEU A 125 -10.85 0.52 3.88
CA LEU A 125 -10.94 -0.10 2.56
C LEU A 125 -10.15 -1.41 2.51
N PHE A 126 -8.94 -1.43 3.09
CA PHE A 126 -8.14 -2.63 3.21
C PHE A 126 -8.86 -3.70 4.03
N ARG A 127 -9.36 -3.36 5.23
CA ARG A 127 -10.14 -4.27 6.08
C ARG A 127 -11.34 -4.86 5.36
N LYS A 128 -12.06 -4.05 4.57
CA LYS A 128 -13.22 -4.51 3.80
C LYS A 128 -12.88 -5.62 2.79
N VAL A 129 -11.68 -5.57 2.21
CA VAL A 129 -11.26 -6.47 1.13
C VAL A 129 -10.33 -7.58 1.58
N TYR A 130 -9.59 -7.37 2.66
CA TYR A 130 -8.59 -8.28 3.24
C TYR A 130 -8.80 -8.47 4.76
N PRO A 131 -9.99 -8.90 5.21
CA PRO A 131 -10.31 -8.95 6.65
C PRO A 131 -9.35 -9.85 7.43
N THR A 132 -9.05 -11.05 6.91
CA THR A 132 -8.14 -12.00 7.56
C THR A 132 -6.69 -11.52 7.63
N GLN A 133 -6.23 -10.72 6.66
CA GLN A 133 -4.91 -10.11 6.71
C GLN A 133 -4.89 -8.93 7.69
N PHE A 134 -5.97 -8.15 7.72
CA PHE A 134 -6.12 -7.02 8.63
C PHE A 134 -6.08 -7.45 10.09
N GLU A 135 -6.72 -8.58 10.45
CA GLU A 135 -6.69 -9.15 11.80
C GLU A 135 -5.29 -9.51 12.31
N LYS A 136 -4.30 -9.62 11.42
CA LYS A 136 -2.89 -9.91 11.77
C LYS A 136 -2.05 -8.65 11.94
N LEU A 137 -2.65 -7.48 11.80
CA LEU A 137 -1.97 -6.20 11.89
C LEU A 137 -2.23 -5.55 13.24
N CYS A 138 -1.20 -4.94 13.80
CA CYS A 138 -1.21 -4.12 14.99
C CYS A 138 -0.97 -2.66 14.60
N LEU A 139 -1.52 -1.74 15.39
CA LEU A 139 -1.28 -0.32 15.23
C LEU A 139 0.05 0.05 15.90
N ASP A 140 0.99 0.62 15.15
CA ASP A 140 2.26 1.15 15.63
C ASP A 140 2.49 2.55 15.03
N GLY A 141 2.62 3.58 15.88
CA GLY A 141 2.87 4.95 15.44
C GLY A 141 1.85 5.53 14.44
N GLY A 142 0.61 5.04 14.43
CA GLY A 142 -0.43 5.44 13.46
C GLY A 142 -0.41 4.66 12.14
N MET A 143 0.42 3.63 12.02
CA MET A 143 0.50 2.73 10.87
C MET A 143 0.16 1.30 11.29
N PHE A 144 -0.41 0.50 10.37
CA PHE A 144 -0.66 -0.90 10.63
C PHE A 144 0.52 -1.75 10.17
N VAL A 145 1.20 -2.38 11.12
CA VAL A 145 2.32 -3.31 10.93
C VAL A 145 1.92 -4.69 11.41
N LYS A 146 2.61 -5.76 11.03
CA LYS A 146 2.37 -7.05 11.69
C LYS A 146 2.89 -7.01 13.12
N GLU A 147 2.27 -7.78 14.02
CA GLU A 147 2.67 -7.89 15.42
C GLU A 147 4.17 -8.17 15.61
N GLU A 148 4.73 -9.07 14.81
CA GLU A 148 6.16 -9.43 14.80
C GLU A 148 7.11 -8.27 14.43
N ASN A 149 6.59 -7.12 13.98
CA ASN A 149 7.38 -5.93 13.65
C ASN A 149 7.04 -4.73 14.56
N VAL A 150 6.23 -4.91 15.61
CA VAL A 150 5.84 -3.83 16.54
C VAL A 150 7.02 -3.48 17.43
N GLY A 151 7.38 -2.20 17.51
CA GLY A 151 8.52 -1.73 18.31
C GLY A 151 9.89 -2.10 17.73
N ASP A 152 9.89 -2.98 16.73
CA ASP A 152 11.02 -3.25 15.89
C ASP A 152 11.20 -2.02 14.98
N ARG A 153 12.28 -1.28 15.20
CA ARG A 153 12.93 -0.60 14.08
C ARG A 153 14.02 -1.57 13.59
N PRO A 154 13.74 -2.68 12.88
CA PRO A 154 14.77 -3.68 12.71
C PRO A 154 15.62 -3.38 11.48
N ASN A 155 16.89 -3.70 11.64
CA ASN A 155 17.88 -3.76 10.59
C ASN A 155 17.50 -4.88 9.60
N GLN A 156 17.74 -4.64 8.31
CA GLN A 156 17.18 -5.31 7.12
C GLN A 156 17.13 -6.86 7.04
N ARG A 157 17.71 -7.61 7.98
CA ARG A 157 17.94 -9.06 7.85
C ARG A 157 16.74 -9.94 8.20
N ASP A 158 15.88 -9.55 9.14
CA ASP A 158 14.91 -10.49 9.74
C ASP A 158 13.54 -10.54 9.03
N ILE A 159 13.21 -9.53 8.23
CA ILE A 159 11.87 -9.37 7.62
C ILE A 159 11.64 -10.29 6.40
N MET A 160 12.70 -10.69 5.69
CA MET A 160 12.57 -11.51 4.47
C MET A 160 12.07 -12.94 4.76
N THR A 161 12.44 -13.52 5.91
CA THR A 161 12.11 -14.90 6.27
C THR A 161 10.67 -15.04 6.77
N ALA A 162 10.16 -14.03 7.49
CA ALA A 162 8.84 -14.07 8.14
C ALA A 162 7.64 -13.91 7.19
N LEU A 163 7.83 -13.39 5.97
CA LEU A 163 6.73 -13.12 5.04
C LEU A 163 6.44 -14.25 4.04
N PHE A 164 7.41 -15.15 3.75
CA PHE A 164 7.27 -16.11 2.64
C PHE A 164 7.76 -17.54 2.89
N GLY A 165 8.25 -17.91 4.08
CA GLY A 165 8.47 -19.31 4.45
C GLY A 165 9.32 -20.14 3.48
N GLY A 166 10.40 -19.57 2.95
CA GLY A 166 11.37 -20.28 2.12
C GLY A 166 12.80 -20.04 2.62
N PRO A 167 13.69 -21.04 2.54
CA PRO A 167 15.10 -20.85 2.89
C PRO A 167 15.77 -19.83 1.95
N SER A 168 16.73 -19.10 2.50
CA SER A 168 17.57 -18.13 1.80
C SER A 168 18.29 -18.80 0.62
N PRO A 169 18.32 -18.20 -0.59
CA PRO A 169 19.08 -18.74 -1.73
C PRO A 169 20.61 -18.62 -1.55
N MET A 170 21.11 -18.18 -0.39
CA MET A 170 22.54 -18.07 -0.10
C MET A 170 23.15 -19.30 0.60
N ASP A 171 22.37 -20.35 0.90
CA ASP A 171 22.90 -21.60 1.48
C ASP A 171 23.34 -22.61 0.40
N GLY A 172 23.91 -22.11 -0.70
CA GLY A 172 24.42 -22.92 -1.81
C GLY A 172 25.94 -22.85 -1.91
N ASN A 173 26.61 -23.75 -1.19
CA ASN A 173 27.98 -24.25 -1.40
C ASN A 173 29.16 -23.26 -1.29
N LEU A 174 29.74 -23.20 -0.09
CA LEU A 174 31.19 -23.18 0.09
C LEU A 174 31.64 -24.53 0.66
N HIS A 175 31.93 -25.48 -0.23
CA HIS A 175 32.86 -26.58 0.00
C HIS A 175 33.66 -26.79 -1.28
#